data_AF-A0A559A2Z5-F1
#
_entry.id   AF-A0A559A2Z5-F1
#
_cell.length_a   1.000
_cell.length_b   1.000
_cell.length_c   1.000
_cell.angle_alpha   90.00
_cell.angle_beta   90.00
_cell.angle_gamma   90.00
#
_symmetry.space_group_name_H-M   'P 1'
#
loop_
_entity.id
_entity.type
_entity.pdbx_description
1 polymer ?
#
loop_
_entity_poly.entity_id
_entity_poly.type
_entity_poly.pdbx_seq_one_letter_code
_entity_poly.pdbx_strand_id
1 'polypeptide(L)'
;SYFVTRILYTSIIAPVSEEVVCRGLLMTSLSKVKRYYLDVLVSAAIFGAMHVLQYGWITTDFIKYFGMGLIFCMMFRYTRSIYWAIALHASWNSFLLIVTLLVFGY
;
A
#
# COMPACT_ATOMS: atom_id res chain seq x y z
N SER A 1 10.77 -21.78 -9.68
CA SER A 1 11.37 -21.92 -8.33
C SER A 1 10.56 -21.07 -7.35
N TYR A 2 10.38 -21.53 -6.11
CA TYR A 2 9.57 -20.85 -5.08
C TYR A 2 10.01 -19.40 -4.81
N PHE A 3 11.32 -19.15 -4.94
CA PHE A 3 11.92 -17.82 -4.84
C PHE A 3 11.36 -16.83 -5.86
N VAL A 4 11.34 -17.17 -7.15
CA VAL A 4 10.84 -16.30 -8.22
C VAL A 4 9.34 -16.02 -8.04
N THR A 5 8.56 -17.03 -7.63
CA THR A 5 7.13 -16.86 -7.36
C THR A 5 6.86 -15.88 -6.22
N ARG A 6 7.64 -15.92 -5.13
CA ARG A 6 7.51 -14.93 -4.04
C ARG A 6 7.78 -13.52 -4.50
N ILE A 7 8.83 -13.30 -5.28
CA ILE A 7 9.19 -11.97 -5.81
C ILE A 7 8.05 -11.40 -6.66
N LEU A 8 7.53 -12.18 -7.61
CA LEU A 8 6.43 -11.75 -8.46
C LEU A 8 5.17 -11.43 -7.67
N TYR A 9 4.89 -12.23 -6.63
CA TYR A 9 3.74 -12.00 -5.77
C TYR A 9 3.87 -10.70 -4.97
N THR A 10 4.99 -10.50 -4.25
CA THR A 10 5.19 -9.32 -3.38
C THR A 10 5.36 -8.02 -4.16
N SER A 11 5.95 -8.07 -5.35
CA SER A 11 6.26 -6.88 -6.13
C SER A 11 5.17 -6.47 -7.11
N ILE A 12 4.27 -7.39 -7.50
CA ILE A 12 3.26 -7.11 -8.54
C ILE A 12 1.86 -7.45 -8.04
N ILE A 13 1.60 -8.71 -7.72
CA ILE A 13 0.23 -9.17 -7.44
C ILE A 13 -0.34 -8.52 -6.18
N ALA A 14 0.42 -8.52 -5.08
CA ALA A 14 -0.01 -7.92 -3.83
C ALA A 14 -0.28 -6.40 -3.96
N PRO A 15 0.67 -5.57 -4.46
CA PRO A 15 0.43 -4.13 -4.67
C PRO A 15 -0.81 -3.83 -5.53
N VAL A 16 -0.99 -4.57 -6.63
CA VAL A 16 -2.16 -4.39 -7.51
C VAL A 16 -3.45 -4.67 -6.74
N SER A 17 -3.52 -5.80 -6.03
CA SER A 17 -4.72 -6.19 -5.28
C SER A 17 -5.06 -5.19 -4.17
N GLU A 18 -4.05 -4.74 -3.42
CA GLU A 18 -4.22 -3.80 -2.32
C GLU A 18 -4.68 -2.42 -2.80
N GLU A 19 -4.11 -1.91 -3.89
CA GLU A 19 -4.50 -0.62 -4.46
C GLU A 19 -5.91 -0.67 -5.07
N VAL A 20 -6.31 -1.78 -5.72
CA VAL A 20 -7.67 -1.95 -6.24
C VAL A 20 -8.70 -1.88 -5.12
N VAL A 21 -8.44 -2.53 -3.99
CA VAL A 21 -9.33 -2.48 -2.83
C VAL A 21 -9.31 -1.10 -2.19
N CYS A 22 -8.14 -0.57 -1.84
CA CYS A 22 -8.04 0.66 -1.04
C CYS A 22 -8.39 1.92 -1.85
N ARG A 23 -7.93 2.02 -3.10
CA ARG A 23 -8.07 3.25 -3.91
C ARG A 23 -9.20 3.09 -4.91
N GLY A 24 -9.25 1.96 -5.60
CA GLY A 24 -10.30 1.64 -6.56
C GLY A 24 -11.68 1.57 -5.93
N LEU A 25 -11.83 0.82 -4.83
CA LEU A 25 -13.13 0.64 -4.15
C LEU A 25 -13.31 1.62 -2.98
N LEU A 26 -12.41 1.62 -1.99
CA LEU A 26 -12.58 2.34 -0.72
C LEU A 26 -12.61 3.87 -0.91
N MET A 27 -11.53 4.46 -1.45
CA MET A 27 -11.47 5.90 -1.68
C MET A 27 -12.53 6.38 -2.67
N THR A 28 -12.84 5.61 -3.71
CA THR A 28 -13.90 5.95 -4.67
C THR A 28 -15.28 5.90 -4.02
N SER A 29 -15.55 4.96 -3.13
CA SER A 29 -16.82 4.89 -2.39
C SER A 29 -16.96 6.04 -1.40
N LEU A 30 -15.87 6.38 -0.70
CA LEU A 30 -15.77 7.52 0.21
C LEU A 30 -15.69 8.87 -0.51
N SER A 31 -15.61 8.87 -1.85
CA SER A 31 -15.49 10.07 -2.66
C SER A 31 -16.71 11.01 -2.56
N LYS A 32 -17.86 10.50 -2.10
CA LYS A 32 -19.05 11.28 -1.76
C LYS A 32 -18.86 12.14 -0.50
N VAL A 33 -17.91 11.78 0.35
CA VAL A 33 -17.55 12.45 1.61
C VAL A 33 -16.21 13.18 1.49
N LYS A 34 -15.82 13.60 0.26
CA LYS A 34 -14.54 14.28 -0.05
C LYS A 34 -14.20 15.51 0.79
N ARG A 35 -15.18 16.09 1.49
CA ARG A 35 -14.97 17.20 2.41
C ARG A 35 -14.00 16.74 3.51
N TYR A 36 -12.89 17.47 3.65
CA TYR A 36 -11.86 17.30 4.69
C TYR A 36 -10.88 16.12 4.54
N TYR A 37 -10.63 15.59 3.34
CA TYR A 37 -9.61 14.52 3.13
C TYR A 37 -9.86 13.23 3.95
N LEU A 38 -11.09 13.01 4.40
CA LEU A 38 -11.46 11.83 5.19
C LEU A 38 -11.27 10.54 4.41
N ASP A 39 -11.48 10.55 3.09
CA ASP A 39 -11.21 9.42 2.21
C ASP A 39 -9.73 9.00 2.24
N VAL A 40 -8.81 9.95 2.36
CA VAL A 40 -7.37 9.69 2.47
C VAL A 40 -7.03 9.09 3.83
N LEU A 41 -7.51 9.71 4.91
CA LEU A 41 -7.22 9.25 6.27
C LEU A 41 -7.80 7.85 6.54
N VAL A 42 -9.05 7.61 6.15
CA VAL A 42 -9.72 6.32 6.37
C VAL A 42 -9.06 5.23 5.52
N SER A 43 -8.79 5.49 4.24
CA SER A 43 -8.12 4.52 3.37
C SER A 43 -6.72 4.17 3.89
N ALA A 44 -5.93 5.17 4.27
CA ALA A 44 -4.60 4.93 4.84
C ALA A 44 -4.66 4.18 6.18
N ALA A 45 -5.63 4.48 7.04
CA ALA A 45 -5.82 3.78 8.31
C ALA A 45 -6.19 2.32 8.10
N ILE A 46 -7.10 2.02 7.17
CA ILE A 46 -7.47 0.63 6.81
C ILE A 46 -6.26 -0.09 6.21
N PHE A 47 -5.53 0.55 5.30
CA PHE A 47 -4.32 0.00 4.71
C PHE A 47 -3.28 -0.36 5.78
N GLY A 48 -3.02 0.55 6.72
CA GLY A 48 -2.15 0.29 7.87
C GLY A 48 -2.66 -0.85 8.74
N ALA A 49 -3.95 -0.84 9.09
CA ALA A 49 -4.56 -1.87 9.93
C ALA A 49 -4.48 -3.26 9.31
N MET A 50 -4.72 -3.40 8.00
CA MET A 50 -4.61 -4.68 7.28
C MET A 50 -3.22 -5.32 7.43
N HIS A 51 -2.17 -4.51 7.51
CA HIS A 51 -0.79 -4.98 7.61
C HIS A 51 -0.37 -5.42 9.02
N VAL A 52 -0.96 -4.84 10.07
CA VAL A 52 -0.67 -5.23 11.46
C VAL A 52 -1.62 -6.29 11.99
N LEU A 53 -2.91 -6.26 11.64
CA LEU A 53 -3.91 -7.15 12.25
C LEU A 53 -3.65 -8.64 11.99
N GLN A 54 -2.93 -8.98 10.91
CA GLN A 54 -2.61 -10.38 10.58
C GLN A 54 -1.61 -11.03 11.55
N TYR A 55 -0.72 -10.24 12.16
CA TYR A 55 0.37 -10.72 13.03
C TYR A 55 0.29 -10.21 14.47
N GLY A 56 -0.76 -9.43 14.78
CA GLY A 56 -0.96 -8.79 16.07
C GLY A 56 -0.74 -7.27 16.03
N TRP A 57 -1.35 -6.54 16.97
CA TRP A 57 -1.27 -5.09 16.96
C TRP A 57 0.11 -4.58 17.38
N ILE A 58 0.85 -4.01 16.43
CA ILE A 58 2.15 -3.35 16.66
C ILE A 58 2.06 -1.89 16.20
N THR A 59 1.96 -0.97 17.16
CA THR A 59 1.73 0.47 16.85
C THR A 59 2.81 1.06 15.95
N THR A 60 4.07 0.66 16.10
CA THR A 60 5.17 1.16 15.26
C THR A 60 5.02 0.76 13.80
N ASP A 61 4.55 -0.46 13.53
CA ASP A 61 4.36 -0.94 12.17
C ASP A 61 3.10 -0.33 11.55
N PHE A 62 2.03 -0.17 12.35
CA PHE A 62 0.86 0.59 11.94
C PHE A 62 1.25 1.99 11.45
N ILE A 63 2.07 2.73 12.19
CA ILE A 63 2.50 4.09 11.79
C ILE A 63 3.28 4.07 10.47
N LYS A 64 4.17 3.08 10.26
CA LYS A 64 4.92 2.95 9.00
C LYS A 64 3.99 2.71 7.81
N TYR A 65 3.11 1.72 7.91
CA TYR A 65 2.17 1.39 6.83
C TYR A 65 1.12 2.47 6.60
N PHE A 66 0.64 3.11 7.67
CA PHE A 66 -0.23 4.28 7.59
C PHE A 66 0.45 5.43 6.83
N GLY A 67 1.71 5.75 7.18
CA GLY A 67 2.50 6.79 6.52
C GLY A 67 2.68 6.55 5.02
N MET A 68 3.09 5.34 4.62
CA MET A 68 3.17 4.97 3.20
C MET A 68 1.79 4.97 2.52
N GLY A 69 0.77 4.50 3.24
CA GLY A 69 -0.62 4.52 2.80
C GLY A 69 -1.11 5.93 2.47
N LEU A 70 -0.74 6.94 3.27
CA LEU A 70 -1.04 8.35 2.99
C LEU A 70 -0.38 8.82 1.69
N ILE A 71 0.88 8.48 1.46
CA ILE A 71 1.60 8.85 0.23
C ILE A 71 0.89 8.27 -1.00
N PHE A 72 0.53 6.99 -0.96
CA PHE A 72 -0.18 6.33 -2.06
C PHE A 72 -1.57 6.94 -2.29
N CYS A 73 -2.31 7.24 -1.21
CA CYS A 73 -3.61 7.91 -1.30
C CYS A 73 -3.49 9.31 -1.93
N MET A 74 -2.46 10.08 -1.56
CA MET A 74 -2.21 11.40 -2.13
C MET A 74 -1.82 11.31 -3.61
N MET A 75 -1.01 10.32 -4.00
CA MET A 75 -0.66 10.07 -5.39
C MET A 75 -1.89 9.75 -6.24
N PHE A 76 -2.78 8.89 -5.74
CA PHE A 76 -4.06 8.59 -6.40
C PHE A 76 -4.94 9.83 -6.53
N ARG A 77 -5.05 10.65 -5.49
CA ARG A 77 -5.88 11.86 -5.50
C ARG A 77 -5.36 12.93 -6.46
N TYR A 78 -4.04 13.07 -6.56
CA TYR A 78 -3.38 14.02 -7.45
C TYR A 78 -3.48 13.59 -8.91
N THR A 79 -3.15 12.33 -9.21
CA THR A 79 -3.13 11.82 -10.59
C THR A 79 -4.49 11.36 -11.11
N ARG A 80 -5.45 11.11 -10.21
CA ARG A 80 -6.75 10.50 -10.51
C ARG A 80 -6.66 9.18 -11.26
N SER A 81 -5.56 8.46 -11.09
CA SER A 81 -5.27 7.22 -11.78
C SER A 81 -4.70 6.19 -10.81
N ILE A 82 -5.31 5.01 -10.79
CA ILE A 82 -4.86 3.91 -9.95
C ILE A 82 -3.50 3.36 -10.41
N TYR A 83 -3.19 3.49 -11.70
CA TYR A 83 -1.93 2.98 -12.27
C TYR A 83 -0.70 3.62 -11.63
N TRP A 84 -0.76 4.92 -11.32
CA TRP A 84 0.35 5.62 -10.65
C TRP A 84 0.52 5.20 -9.19
N ALA A 85 -0.58 4.94 -8.48
CA ALA A 85 -0.53 4.41 -7.12
C ALA A 85 0.04 2.99 -7.11
N ILE A 86 -0.40 2.13 -8.04
CA ILE A 86 0.12 0.77 -8.22
C ILE A 86 1.61 0.81 -8.54
N ALA A 87 2.04 1.63 -9.50
CA ALA A 87 3.44 1.72 -9.89
C ALA A 87 4.33 2.18 -8.72
N LEU A 88 3.88 3.20 -7.97
CA LEU A 88 4.60 3.69 -6.80
C LEU A 88 4.71 2.62 -5.71
N HIS A 89 3.62 1.91 -5.43
CA HIS A 89 3.58 0.86 -4.42
C HIS A 89 4.44 -0.35 -4.83
N ALA A 90 4.31 -0.83 -6.06
CA ALA A 90 5.17 -1.88 -6.62
C ALA A 90 6.66 -1.51 -6.56
N SER A 91 6.98 -0.25 -6.86
CA SER A 91 8.35 0.27 -6.76
C SER A 91 8.85 0.28 -5.32
N TRP A 92 8.01 0.67 -4.36
CA TRP A 92 8.34 0.64 -2.94
C TRP A 92 8.62 -0.78 -2.43
N ASN A 93 7.75 -1.74 -2.76
CA ASN A 93 7.98 -3.15 -2.39
C ASN A 93 9.22 -3.73 -3.05
N SER A 94 9.46 -3.40 -4.32
CA SER A 94 10.66 -3.84 -5.03
C SER A 94 11.94 -3.24 -4.42
N PHE A 95 11.90 -1.96 -4.02
CA PHE A 95 13.01 -1.31 -3.32
C PHE A 95 13.29 -2.00 -1.98
N LEU A 96 12.28 -2.24 -1.15
CA LEU A 96 12.44 -2.93 0.13
C LEU A 96 12.97 -4.35 -0.05
N LEU A 97 12.50 -5.07 -1.06
CA LEU A 97 13.01 -6.40 -1.40
C LEU A 97 14.50 -6.35 -1.77
N ILE A 98 14.90 -5.43 -2.65
CA ILE A 98 16.31 -5.26 -3.05
C ILE A 98 17.18 -4.92 -1.83
N VAL A 99 16.76 -3.97 -1.00
CA VAL A 99 17.47 -3.61 0.24
C VAL A 99 17.60 -4.82 1.16
N THR A 100 16.52 -5.60 1.31
CA THR A 100 16.53 -6.79 2.16
C THR A 100 17.54 -7.83 1.65
N LEU A 101 17.57 -8.08 0.34
CA LEU A 101 18.52 -9.01 -0.28
C LEU A 101 19.97 -8.53 -0.14
N LEU A 102 20.23 -7.24 -0.34
CA LEU A 102 21.59 -6.67 -0.27
C LEU A 102 22.13 -6.58 1.15
N VAL A 103 21.29 -6.24 2.13
CA VAL A 103 21.72 -6.01 3.51
C VAL A 103 21.75 -7.30 4.32
N PHE A 104 20.77 -8.18 4.13
CA PHE A 104 20.59 -9.37 4.96
C PHE A 104 20.93 -10.68 4.24
N GLY A 105 21.25 -10.64 2.94
CA GLY A 105 21.82 -11.77 2.22
C GLY A 105 20.96 -13.04 2.18
N TYR A 106 19.63 -12.88 2.15
CA TYR A 106 18.71 -14.01 1.98
C TYR A 106 18.86 -14.69 0.62
#